data_AF-A0A358AH12-F1
#
_entry.id   AF-A0A358AH12-F1
#
_cell.length_a   1.000
_cell.length_b   1.000
_cell.length_c   1.000
_cell.angle_alpha   90.00
_cell.angle_beta   90.00
_cell.angle_gamma   90.00
#
_symmetry.space_group_name_H-M   'P 1'
#
loop_
_entity.id
_entity.type
_entity.pdbx_description
1 polymer ?
#
loop_
_entity_poly.entity_id
_entity_poly.type
_entity_poly.pdbx_seq_one_letter_code
_entity_poly.pdbx_strand_id
1 'polypeptide(L)'
;MEDEFFRRFFEDFFGELPQREYKQLGLGSGVIIDPRGYILTNEHVVGEADKIAVTLPDGREFKAEIKGVDKRSDLAVIKIEGRDFPAVGLGDSDNLRIGQWVVAIGNPFGFAIHNPEPTVTAGVVSALHRSLGRISSDRDYGDLIQTDAAINPGNSG
;
A
#
# COMPACT_ATOMS: atom_id res chain seq x y z
N MET A 1 -17.38 5.55 -1.19
CA MET A 1 -17.45 5.94 0.25
C MET A 1 -16.05 5.94 0.86
N GLU A 2 -15.20 4.94 0.54
CA GLU A 2 -13.75 5.00 0.79
C GLU A 2 -13.08 6.18 0.07
N ASP A 3 -13.48 6.47 -1.17
CA ASP A 3 -12.95 7.64 -1.91
C ASP A 3 -13.20 8.97 -1.21
N GLU A 4 -14.33 9.13 -0.50
CA GLU A 4 -14.59 10.36 0.27
C GLU A 4 -13.70 10.46 1.50
N PHE A 5 -13.42 9.34 2.18
CA PHE A 5 -12.55 9.31 3.34
C PHE A 5 -11.11 9.65 2.96
N PHE A 6 -10.57 8.99 1.92
CA PHE A 6 -9.23 9.27 1.42
C PHE A 6 -9.12 10.67 0.81
N ARG A 7 -10.14 11.12 0.07
CA ARG A 7 -10.16 12.48 -0.49
C ARG A 7 -10.17 13.54 0.61
N ARG A 8 -11.05 13.42 1.61
CA ARG A 8 -11.09 14.36 2.75
C ARG A 8 -9.80 14.36 3.53
N PHE A 9 -9.21 13.18 3.80
CA PHE A 9 -7.92 13.10 4.46
C PHE A 9 -6.81 13.82 3.68
N PHE A 10 -6.72 13.60 2.36
CA PHE A 10 -5.73 14.28 1.51
C PHE A 10 -5.98 15.79 1.46
N GLU A 11 -7.23 16.23 1.34
CA GLU A 11 -7.62 17.65 1.37
C GLU A 11 -7.26 18.31 2.72
N ASP A 12 -7.54 17.64 3.83
CA ASP A 12 -7.25 18.12 5.20
C ASP A 12 -5.74 18.19 5.49
N PHE A 13 -4.94 17.31 4.87
CA PHE A 13 -3.49 17.20 5.14
C PHE A 13 -2.62 18.04 4.19
N PHE A 14 -3.02 18.20 2.93
CA PHE A 14 -2.24 18.93 1.91
C PHE A 14 -2.80 20.32 1.55
N GLY A 15 -4.01 20.67 2.04
CA GLY A 15 -4.69 21.94 1.76
C GLY A 15 -5.28 22.04 0.35
N GLU A 16 -6.05 23.11 0.07
CA GLU A 16 -6.55 23.41 -1.28
C GLU A 16 -5.38 23.74 -2.23
N LEU A 17 -4.87 22.72 -2.91
CA LEU A 17 -4.01 22.93 -4.07
C LEU A 17 -4.86 23.53 -5.21
N PRO A 18 -4.42 24.63 -5.85
CA PRO A 18 -5.22 25.34 -6.85
C PRO A 18 -5.62 24.39 -7.98
N GLN A 19 -6.91 24.40 -8.32
CA GLN A 19 -7.53 23.62 -9.40
C GLN A 19 -6.83 23.88 -10.75
N ARG A 20 -5.75 23.15 -11.02
CA ARG A 20 -5.41 22.70 -12.37
C ARG A 20 -6.07 21.34 -12.55
N GLU A 21 -6.32 20.93 -13.79
CA GLU A 21 -6.69 19.54 -14.14
C GLU A 21 -5.57 18.60 -13.66
N TYR A 22 -5.52 18.30 -12.36
CA TYR A 22 -4.64 17.29 -11.82
C TYR A 22 -5.27 15.96 -12.17
N LYS A 23 -4.57 15.18 -13.01
CA LYS A 23 -4.67 13.72 -12.94
C LYS A 23 -4.57 13.37 -11.46
N GLN A 24 -5.61 12.75 -10.89
CA GLN A 24 -5.57 12.30 -9.51
C GLN A 24 -4.37 11.35 -9.38
N LEU A 25 -3.36 11.79 -8.64
CA LEU A 25 -2.19 10.99 -8.33
C LEU A 25 -2.55 10.12 -7.13
N GLY A 26 -2.81 8.84 -7.39
CA GLY A 26 -2.87 7.83 -6.34
C GLY A 26 -1.47 7.61 -5.77
N LEU A 27 -1.35 7.59 -4.44
CA LEU A 27 -0.12 7.24 -3.72
C LEU A 27 -0.37 5.97 -2.90
N GLY A 28 0.57 5.05 -2.99
CA GLY A 28 0.60 3.87 -2.13
C GLY A 28 2.00 3.31 -2.03
N SER A 29 2.09 2.19 -1.34
CA SER A 29 3.27 1.38 -1.16
C SER A 29 3.05 0.01 -1.81
N GLY A 30 4.12 -0.77 -1.90
CA GLY A 30 4.04 -2.14 -2.39
C GLY A 30 5.28 -2.92 -2.02
N VAL A 31 5.17 -4.23 -2.03
CA VAL A 31 6.23 -5.14 -1.61
C VAL A 31 6.62 -6.02 -2.79
N ILE A 32 7.91 -6.02 -3.14
CA ILE A 32 8.45 -6.95 -4.15
C ILE A 32 8.51 -8.35 -3.53
N ILE A 33 7.73 -9.28 -4.08
CA ILE A 33 7.60 -10.66 -3.59
C ILE A 33 8.35 -11.68 -4.43
N ASP A 34 8.86 -11.29 -5.61
CA ASP A 34 9.60 -12.17 -6.51
C ASP A 34 10.71 -11.39 -7.24
N PRO A 35 11.95 -11.91 -7.34
CA PRO A 35 13.07 -11.24 -8.01
C PRO A 35 12.85 -10.94 -9.49
N ARG A 36 11.85 -11.56 -10.13
CA ARG A 36 11.41 -11.22 -11.50
C ARG A 36 10.68 -9.88 -11.56
N GLY A 37 10.34 -9.27 -10.43
CA GLY A 37 9.70 -7.95 -10.35
C GLY A 37 8.19 -7.98 -10.06
N TYR A 38 7.67 -9.07 -9.49
CA TYR A 38 6.27 -9.11 -9.04
C TYR A 38 6.14 -8.37 -7.71
N ILE A 39 5.12 -7.51 -7.62
CA ILE A 39 4.85 -6.64 -6.50
C ILE A 39 3.42 -6.88 -6.03
N LEU A 40 3.26 -7.08 -4.72
CA LEU A 40 1.96 -7.05 -4.04
C LEU A 40 1.67 -5.63 -3.57
N THR A 41 0.44 -5.18 -3.73
CA THR A 41 -0.08 -3.90 -3.25
C THR A 41 -1.59 -4.01 -3.06
N ASN A 42 -2.25 -2.94 -2.59
CA ASN A 42 -3.71 -2.91 -2.52
C ASN A 42 -4.35 -2.64 -3.88
N GLU A 43 -5.54 -3.22 -4.09
CA GLU A 43 -6.31 -3.00 -5.32
C GLU A 43 -6.75 -1.54 -5.46
N HIS A 44 -7.19 -0.91 -4.38
CA HIS A 44 -7.62 0.49 -4.40
C HIS A 44 -6.50 1.48 -4.79
N VAL A 45 -5.24 1.08 -4.66
CA VAL A 45 -4.09 1.91 -5.06
C VAL A 45 -3.93 1.93 -6.57
N VAL A 46 -4.27 0.82 -7.26
CA VAL A 46 -3.97 0.62 -8.69
C VAL A 46 -5.20 0.47 -9.58
N GLY A 47 -6.39 0.22 -9.01
CA GLY A 47 -7.58 -0.24 -9.72
C GLY A 47 -8.14 0.72 -10.77
N GLU A 48 -7.92 2.03 -10.61
CA GLU A 48 -8.41 3.08 -11.53
C GLU A 48 -7.26 3.83 -12.23
N ALA A 49 -6.01 3.36 -12.09
CA ALA A 49 -4.86 4.08 -12.59
C ALA A 49 -4.66 3.87 -14.11
N ASP A 50 -4.68 4.97 -14.88
CA ASP A 50 -4.32 4.97 -16.31
C ASP A 50 -2.85 4.52 -16.54
N LYS A 51 -1.98 4.86 -15.59
CA LYS A 51 -0.55 4.54 -15.61
C LYS A 51 -0.10 4.28 -14.18
N ILE A 52 0.69 3.23 -14.00
CA ILE A 52 1.30 2.89 -12.73
C ILE A 52 2.81 3.07 -12.89
N ALA A 53 3.39 3.88 -12.01
CA ALA A 53 4.83 4.04 -11.86
C ALA A 53 5.24 3.53 -10.48
N VAL A 54 6.33 2.76 -10.44
CA VAL A 54 6.94 2.25 -9.22
C VAL A 54 8.31 2.87 -9.08
N THR A 55 8.54 3.54 -7.96
CA THR A 55 9.84 4.09 -7.59
C THR A 55 10.44 3.25 -6.48
N LEU A 56 11.65 2.72 -6.70
CA LEU A 56 12.38 1.96 -5.70
C LEU A 56 13.15 2.91 -4.75
N PRO A 57 13.55 2.45 -3.55
CA PRO A 57 14.32 3.26 -2.60
C PRO A 57 15.67 3.74 -3.16
N ASP A 58 16.23 3.05 -4.17
CA ASP A 58 17.45 3.47 -4.87
C ASP A 58 17.21 4.54 -5.95
N GLY A 59 15.96 5.02 -6.09
CA GLY A 59 15.56 6.06 -7.03
C GLY A 59 15.24 5.55 -8.43
N ARG A 60 15.38 4.26 -8.73
CA ARG A 60 14.98 3.70 -10.03
C ARG A 60 13.46 3.75 -10.18
N GLU A 61 13.00 4.21 -11.35
CA GLU A 61 11.58 4.26 -11.70
C GLU A 61 11.24 3.26 -12.80
N PHE A 62 10.08 2.62 -12.67
CA PHE A 62 9.60 1.61 -13.59
C PHE A 62 8.12 1.83 -13.90
N LYS A 63 7.75 1.62 -15.16
CA LYS A 63 6.34 1.42 -15.51
C LYS A 63 5.91 0.03 -15.04
N ALA A 64 4.77 -0.05 -14.37
CA ALA A 64 4.20 -1.32 -13.95
C ALA A 64 2.96 -1.70 -14.78
N GLU A 65 2.72 -3.01 -14.86
CA GLU A 65 1.52 -3.59 -15.45
C GLU A 65 0.78 -4.42 -14.41
N ILE A 66 -0.55 -4.31 -14.38
CA ILE A 66 -1.40 -5.15 -13.55
C ILE A 66 -1.36 -6.58 -14.11
N LYS A 67 -1.11 -7.56 -13.22
CA LYS A 67 -1.13 -9.00 -13.54
C LYS A 67 -2.34 -9.71 -12.93
N GLY A 68 -2.88 -9.19 -11.85
CA GLY A 68 -4.11 -9.68 -11.25
C GLY A 68 -4.63 -8.72 -10.19
N VAL A 69 -5.94 -8.71 -9.99
CA VAL A 69 -6.61 -7.97 -8.92
C VAL A 69 -7.68 -8.86 -8.29
N ASP A 70 -7.84 -8.73 -6.99
CA ASP A 70 -8.98 -9.22 -6.24
C ASP A 70 -9.58 -8.07 -5.44
N LYS A 71 -10.68 -7.52 -5.96
CA LYS A 71 -11.40 -6.42 -5.31
C LYS A 71 -11.93 -6.79 -3.93
N ARG A 72 -12.27 -8.07 -3.72
CA ARG A 72 -12.92 -8.50 -2.48
C ARG A 72 -11.97 -8.41 -1.29
N SER A 73 -10.73 -8.86 -1.48
CA SER A 73 -9.66 -8.78 -0.48
C SER A 73 -8.83 -7.50 -0.57
N ASP A 74 -9.13 -6.61 -1.51
CA ASP A 74 -8.39 -5.38 -1.79
C ASP A 74 -6.90 -5.65 -2.08
N LEU A 75 -6.61 -6.68 -2.87
CA LEU A 75 -5.26 -7.08 -3.26
C LEU A 75 -5.03 -6.96 -4.76
N ALA A 76 -3.83 -6.55 -5.15
CA ALA A 76 -3.38 -6.52 -6.52
C ALA A 76 -1.94 -7.02 -6.65
N VAL A 77 -1.68 -7.71 -7.76
CA VAL A 77 -0.34 -8.06 -8.20
C VAL A 77 -0.01 -7.25 -9.43
N ILE A 78 1.05 -6.45 -9.35
CA ILE A 78 1.62 -5.71 -10.47
C ILE A 78 3.02 -6.26 -10.80
N LYS A 79 3.52 -5.92 -11.98
CA LYS A 79 4.83 -6.37 -12.48
C LYS A 79 5.58 -5.21 -13.10
N ILE A 80 6.85 -5.08 -12.71
CA ILE A 80 7.83 -4.20 -13.34
C ILE A 80 8.86 -5.01 -14.12
N GLU A 81 9.36 -4.47 -15.23
CA GLU A 81 10.42 -5.09 -16.03
C GLU A 81 11.80 -4.54 -15.66
N GLY A 82 12.78 -5.42 -15.53
CA GLY A 82 14.14 -5.05 -15.13
C GLY A 82 14.88 -6.21 -14.49
N ARG A 83 15.89 -5.89 -13.68
CA ARG A 83 16.75 -6.84 -12.98
C ARG A 83 17.20 -6.28 -11.64
N ASP A 84 17.79 -7.14 -10.82
CA ASP A 84 18.36 -6.78 -9.52
C ASP A 84 17.31 -6.18 -8.57
N PHE A 85 16.16 -6.86 -8.49
CA PHE A 85 15.08 -6.49 -7.59
C PHE A 85 15.23 -7.19 -6.23
N PRO A 86 15.22 -6.43 -5.11
CA PRO A 86 15.25 -7.02 -3.78
C PRO A 86 13.85 -7.57 -3.46
N ALA A 87 13.69 -8.89 -3.47
CA ALA A 87 12.43 -9.54 -3.09
C ALA A 87 12.45 -9.96 -1.62
N VAL A 88 11.33 -9.75 -0.94
CA VAL A 88 11.16 -10.20 0.45
C VAL A 88 10.87 -11.71 0.49
N GLY A 89 11.37 -12.39 1.52
CA GLY A 89 10.88 -13.72 1.87
C GLY A 89 9.59 -13.61 2.65
N LEU A 90 8.52 -14.27 2.19
CA LEU A 90 7.25 -14.29 2.91
C LEU A 90 7.34 -15.21 4.13
N GLY A 91 6.79 -14.74 5.25
CA GLY A 91 6.63 -15.52 6.47
C GLY A 91 5.28 -16.26 6.51
N ASP A 92 5.08 -17.00 7.60
CA ASP A 92 3.83 -17.69 7.90
C ASP A 92 3.05 -16.89 8.96
N SER A 93 1.90 -16.33 8.56
CA SER A 93 1.05 -15.51 9.42
C SER A 93 0.33 -16.32 10.50
N ASP A 94 0.13 -17.63 10.31
CA ASP A 94 -0.56 -18.50 11.28
C ASP A 94 0.25 -18.67 12.57
N ASN A 95 1.56 -18.39 12.52
CA ASN A 95 2.46 -18.46 13.66
C ASN A 95 2.54 -17.16 14.47
N LEU A 96 1.85 -16.09 14.06
CA LEU A 96 1.87 -14.81 14.76
C LEU A 96 1.25 -14.92 16.15
N ARG A 97 1.76 -14.10 17.08
CA ARG A 97 1.26 -14.02 18.45
C ARG A 97 0.99 -12.59 18.84
N ILE A 98 -0.11 -12.37 19.56
CA ILE A 98 -0.39 -11.08 20.19
C ILE A 98 0.77 -10.70 21.11
N GLY A 99 1.24 -9.46 21.01
CA GLY A 99 2.42 -8.92 21.72
C GLY A 99 3.75 -9.13 20.99
N GLN A 100 3.76 -9.83 19.84
CA GLN A 100 4.97 -9.96 19.02
C GLN A 100 5.32 -8.62 18.37
N TRP A 101 6.61 -8.25 18.41
CA TRP A 101 7.11 -7.05 17.73
C TRP A 101 6.92 -7.14 16.22
N VAL A 102 6.49 -6.04 15.63
CA VAL A 102 6.34 -5.86 14.18
C VAL A 102 6.84 -4.49 13.77
N VAL A 103 7.17 -4.37 12.49
CA VAL A 103 7.43 -3.08 11.84
C VAL A 103 6.48 -2.93 10.67
N ALA A 104 5.99 -1.71 10.45
CA ALA A 104 5.30 -1.32 9.24
C ALA A 104 6.25 -0.48 8.38
N ILE A 105 6.30 -0.77 7.09
CA ILE A 105 7.17 -0.12 6.12
C ILE A 105 6.30 0.35 4.96
N GLY A 106 6.39 1.64 4.64
CA GLY A 106 5.67 2.23 3.52
C GLY A 106 6.16 3.65 3.26
N ASN A 107 5.50 4.37 2.37
CA ASN A 107 5.87 5.75 2.06
C ASN A 107 4.69 6.72 2.24
N PRO A 108 4.38 7.09 3.50
CA PRO A 108 3.24 7.96 3.80
C PRO A 108 3.33 9.38 3.22
N PHE A 109 4.46 9.81 2.62
CA PHE A 109 4.64 11.18 2.13
C PHE A 109 5.47 11.30 0.84
N GLY A 110 5.68 10.21 0.09
CA GLY A 110 6.71 10.15 -0.96
C GLY A 110 6.66 11.27 -2.01
N PHE A 111 5.46 11.74 -2.37
CA PHE A 111 5.30 12.88 -3.29
C PHE A 111 5.61 14.24 -2.66
N ALA A 112 5.41 14.41 -1.35
CA ALA A 112 5.57 15.69 -0.65
C ALA A 112 7.01 15.95 -0.22
N ILE A 113 7.81 14.91 0.02
CA ILE A 113 9.19 15.04 0.50
C ILE A 113 10.24 14.79 -0.59
N HIS A 114 9.84 14.46 -1.83
CA HIS A 114 10.73 14.10 -2.94
C HIS A 114 11.83 13.08 -2.55
N ASN A 115 11.52 12.21 -1.59
CA ASN A 115 12.42 11.18 -1.08
C ASN A 115 11.75 9.80 -1.28
N PRO A 116 12.35 8.90 -2.06
CA PRO A 116 11.82 7.54 -2.25
C PRO A 116 12.09 6.61 -1.06
N GLU A 117 12.87 7.06 -0.06
CA GLU A 117 13.12 6.27 1.14
C GLU A 117 11.82 5.93 1.90
N PRO A 118 11.61 4.66 2.28
CA PRO A 118 10.45 4.28 3.06
C PRO A 118 10.54 4.78 4.50
N THR A 119 9.39 5.13 5.06
CA THR A 119 9.22 5.32 6.50
C THR A 119 9.02 3.97 7.18
N VAL A 120 9.69 3.77 8.31
CA VAL A 120 9.56 2.58 9.15
C VAL A 120 8.99 2.98 10.50
N THR A 121 7.92 2.31 10.92
CA THR A 121 7.33 2.46 12.25
C THR A 121 7.32 1.10 12.95
N ALA A 122 7.42 1.10 14.27
CA ALA A 122 7.46 -0.12 15.07
C ALA A 122 6.26 -0.19 16.02
N GLY A 123 5.83 -1.40 16.33
CA GLY A 123 4.74 -1.68 17.25
C GLY A 123 4.67 -3.17 17.57
N VAL A 124 3.52 -3.63 18.03
CA VAL A 124 3.24 -5.02 18.34
C VAL A 124 1.97 -5.50 17.64
N VAL A 125 1.87 -6.80 17.41
CA VAL A 125 0.60 -7.46 17.08
C VAL A 125 -0.37 -7.21 18.24
N SER A 126 -1.36 -6.36 18.01
CA SER A 126 -2.37 -5.97 18.98
C SER A 126 -3.56 -6.94 19.02
N ALA A 127 -3.90 -7.54 17.88
CA ALA A 127 -4.92 -8.59 17.76
C ALA A 127 -4.75 -9.36 16.44
N LEU A 128 -5.35 -10.55 16.36
CA LEU A 128 -5.39 -11.41 15.17
C LEU A 128 -6.83 -11.72 14.78
N HIS A 129 -7.04 -12.20 13.55
CA HIS A 129 -8.32 -12.64 13.01
C HIS A 129 -9.44 -11.60 13.15
N ARG A 130 -9.09 -10.31 13.01
CA ARG A 130 -10.09 -9.24 13.05
C ARG A 130 -10.89 -9.25 11.74
N SER A 131 -12.17 -8.93 11.83
CA SER A 131 -13.00 -8.68 10.66
C SER A 131 -13.68 -7.34 10.83
N LEU A 132 -13.66 -6.54 9.78
CA LEU A 132 -14.37 -5.25 9.72
C LEU A 132 -15.77 -5.41 9.11
N GLY A 133 -16.17 -6.65 8.78
CA GLY A 133 -17.39 -6.93 8.05
C GLY A 133 -17.38 -6.35 6.63
N ARG A 134 -18.56 -6.27 6.02
CA ARG A 134 -18.72 -5.65 4.69
C ARG A 134 -18.66 -4.14 4.82
N ILE A 135 -17.51 -3.56 4.46
CA ILE A 135 -17.31 -2.10 4.41
C ILE A 135 -18.03 -1.51 3.17
N SER A 136 -18.17 -2.28 2.10
CA SER A 136 -18.94 -1.93 0.91
C SER A 136 -19.63 -3.15 0.28
N SER A 137 -20.36 -2.94 -0.82
CA SER A 137 -20.94 -4.04 -1.61
C SER A 137 -19.87 -5.05 -2.07
N ASP A 138 -18.67 -4.56 -2.34
CA ASP A 138 -17.64 -5.28 -3.10
C ASP A 138 -16.36 -5.57 -2.31
N ARG A 139 -16.27 -5.11 -1.04
CA ARG A 139 -15.11 -5.34 -0.16
C ARG A 139 -15.48 -5.99 1.16
N ASP A 140 -14.69 -6.99 1.53
CA ASP A 140 -14.87 -7.82 2.71
C ASP A 140 -13.51 -8.06 3.37
N TYR A 141 -13.18 -7.22 4.35
CA TYR A 141 -11.92 -7.32 5.08
C TYR A 141 -12.08 -8.31 6.23
N GLY A 142 -11.75 -9.57 5.92
CA GLY A 142 -11.65 -10.67 6.87
C GLY A 142 -10.21 -10.96 7.26
N ASP A 143 -10.05 -11.64 8.39
CA ASP A 143 -8.79 -12.21 8.85
C ASP A 143 -7.60 -11.24 8.97
N LEU A 144 -7.89 -10.02 9.45
CA LEU A 144 -6.92 -8.95 9.57
C LEU A 144 -6.04 -9.09 10.82
N ILE A 145 -4.79 -8.67 10.67
CA ILE A 145 -3.86 -8.43 11.78
C ILE A 145 -4.00 -6.98 12.23
N GLN A 146 -4.19 -6.77 13.53
CA GLN A 146 -4.21 -5.43 14.12
C GLN A 146 -2.85 -5.13 14.74
N THR A 147 -2.34 -3.91 14.53
CA THR A 147 -1.08 -3.42 15.10
C THR A 147 -1.27 -2.01 15.67
N ASP A 148 -0.41 -1.63 16.63
CA ASP A 148 -0.29 -0.26 17.12
C ASP A 148 0.88 0.50 16.45
N ALA A 149 1.62 -0.15 15.55
CA ALA A 149 2.57 0.52 14.68
C ALA A 149 1.83 1.61 13.87
N ALA A 150 2.43 2.80 13.80
CA ALA A 150 1.79 3.93 13.13
C ALA A 150 1.65 3.66 11.62
N ILE A 151 0.40 3.67 11.13
CA ILE A 151 0.04 3.52 9.72
C ILE A 151 -0.80 4.73 9.33
N ASN A 152 -0.32 5.47 8.33
CA ASN A 152 -0.96 6.65 7.75
C ASN A 152 -1.17 6.47 6.24
N PRO A 153 -2.02 7.28 5.59
CA PRO A 153 -2.18 7.26 4.13
C PRO A 153 -0.84 7.36 3.39
N GLY A 154 -0.74 6.62 2.28
CA GLY A 154 0.52 6.34 1.57
C GLY A 154 1.24 5.06 2.03
N ASN A 155 0.88 4.48 3.19
CA ASN A 155 1.30 3.12 3.55
C ASN A 155 0.46 2.02 2.87
N SER A 156 -0.69 2.35 2.26
CA SER A 156 -1.55 1.37 1.57
C SER A 156 -0.76 0.54 0.56
N GLY A 157 -0.62 -0.77 0.79
CA GLY A 157 0.19 -1.71 0.03
C GLY A 157 0.39 -3.01 0.78
#